data_AF-A0A7L3Z9P9-F1
#
_entry.id   AF-A0A7L3Z9P9-F1
#
_cell.length_a   1.000
_cell.length_b   1.000
_cell.length_c   1.000
_cell.angle_alpha   90.00
_cell.angle_beta   90.00
_cell.angle_gamma   90.00
#
_symmetry.space_group_name_H-M   'P 1'
#
loop_
_entity.id
_entity.type
_entity.pdbx_description
1 polymer ?
#
loop_
_entity_poly.entity_id
_entity_poly.type
_entity_poly.pdbx_seq_one_letter_code
_entity_poly.pdbx_strand_id
1 'polypeptide(L)'
;FEFRINKEQSSFHNRLLQHDLEKNYSGRQDNTNFGSSSSITFPVLQRTAEEKILNSDRLTLERQKLTVCPVIDGEDHLRLLNFQHNFITRIQNISNLQHLVFLDLYDNQIEEISGLSTLRSLRVLLLGKNRIKRISNLENLKNLDVLDLHGNQIAKIENISHLSELRVLNLARNLLTIVENLNGLDSLAELNLRHNQVSAIKDVDTLPRLQRLFLSFNNISSFEDILCLADSSSLSDITLDGNPIAQETWYKHTVLHHMMQLRQLDMKRITEEERRMASVAARKEEERKRESHKQTLLKEKKRLTICNIARQWEIQQNRIALVASLNQDKDNEPCQINGSATYVFPEESRSLDTILSSAVQGLSVLESHLVEVEGDTLCLYGAGALECLDRNWSVQTAGIIVTVSFMFIEFDEIVQVLTKLKIKFPNSV
;
A
#
# COMPACT_ATOMS: atom_id res chain seq x y z
N PHE A 1 -40.73 0.47 -15.71
CA PHE A 1 -39.48 -0.27 -15.45
C PHE A 1 -38.66 -0.24 -16.72
N GLU A 2 -37.81 0.77 -16.85
CA GLU A 2 -37.05 1.09 -18.06
C GLU A 2 -35.57 0.94 -17.70
N PHE A 3 -34.94 -0.14 -18.17
CA PHE A 3 -33.51 -0.40 -17.99
C PHE A 3 -32.72 0.45 -19.00
N ARG A 4 -32.10 1.53 -18.53
CA ARG A 4 -31.07 2.27 -19.29
C ARG A 4 -29.70 1.63 -19.03
N ILE A 5 -29.18 0.93 -20.02
CA ILE A 5 -27.78 0.51 -20.05
C ILE A 5 -26.93 1.75 -20.34
N ASN A 6 -26.10 2.12 -19.37
CA ASN A 6 -25.13 3.21 -19.51
C ASN A 6 -24.17 2.89 -20.66
N LYS A 7 -24.14 3.79 -21.66
CA LYS A 7 -23.09 3.88 -22.67
C LYS A 7 -21.75 3.99 -21.95
N GLU A 8 -20.92 2.94 -22.02
CA GLU A 8 -19.50 3.03 -21.71
C GLU A 8 -18.88 4.14 -22.59
N GLN A 9 -18.39 5.19 -21.95
CA GLN A 9 -17.73 6.32 -22.60
C GLN A 9 -16.34 5.90 -23.11
N SER A 10 -16.14 6.10 -24.42
CA SER A 10 -14.90 6.05 -25.21
C SER A 10 -13.84 5.03 -24.76
N SER A 11 -13.75 3.92 -25.50
CA SER A 11 -12.59 3.03 -25.49
C SER A 11 -11.30 3.83 -25.68
N PHE A 12 -10.25 3.43 -24.97
CA PHE A 12 -8.86 3.89 -25.07
C PHE A 12 -8.39 4.12 -26.52
N HIS A 13 -8.88 3.27 -27.45
CA HIS A 13 -8.69 3.35 -28.89
C HIS A 13 -9.03 4.73 -29.51
N ASN A 14 -10.03 5.46 -29.00
CA ASN A 14 -10.50 6.71 -29.61
C ASN A 14 -9.76 7.97 -29.11
N ARG A 15 -9.02 7.91 -28.01
CA ARG A 15 -8.40 9.11 -27.40
C ARG A 15 -7.03 9.48 -27.97
N LEU A 16 -6.28 8.52 -28.50
CA LEU A 16 -4.97 8.76 -29.13
C LEU A 16 -5.04 9.06 -30.63
N LEU A 17 -6.20 8.87 -31.27
CA LEU A 17 -6.37 9.01 -32.73
C LEU A 17 -6.98 10.35 -33.17
N GLN A 18 -7.26 11.27 -32.24
CA GLN A 18 -8.14 12.41 -32.50
C GLN A 18 -7.49 13.62 -33.18
N HIS A 19 -6.45 13.44 -33.99
CA HIS A 19 -6.01 14.54 -34.85
C HIS A 19 -5.75 14.20 -36.32
N ASP A 20 -5.44 12.96 -36.70
CA ASP A 20 -5.13 12.66 -38.12
C ASP A 20 -5.65 11.32 -38.70
N LEU A 21 -6.27 10.43 -37.90
CA LEU A 21 -6.64 9.08 -38.37
C LEU A 21 -8.15 8.80 -38.46
N GLU A 22 -9.02 9.64 -37.88
CA GLU A 22 -10.48 9.40 -37.86
C GLU A 22 -11.22 9.70 -39.18
N LYS A 23 -10.56 10.23 -40.22
CA LYS A 23 -11.26 10.61 -41.45
C LYS A 23 -11.64 9.46 -42.39
N ASN A 24 -11.13 8.24 -42.22
CA ASN A 24 -11.35 7.13 -43.17
C ASN A 24 -11.82 5.80 -42.55
N TYR A 25 -12.35 5.80 -41.32
CA TYR A 25 -13.00 4.62 -40.71
C TYR A 25 -14.42 4.36 -41.29
N SER A 26 -14.55 4.40 -42.62
CA SER A 26 -15.72 3.87 -43.32
C SER A 26 -15.31 2.57 -43.99
N GLY A 27 -15.79 1.44 -43.47
CA GLY A 27 -15.49 0.10 -43.97
C GLY A 27 -15.75 -0.02 -45.47
N ARG A 28 -14.67 -0.06 -46.25
CA ARG A 28 -14.66 -0.66 -47.58
C ARG A 28 -13.94 -2.00 -47.45
N GLN A 29 -14.61 -3.06 -47.84
CA GLN A 29 -13.99 -4.38 -48.02
C GLN A 29 -13.04 -4.28 -49.21
N ASP A 30 -11.74 -4.36 -48.97
CA ASP A 30 -10.76 -4.57 -50.04
C ASP A 30 -10.94 -6.00 -50.56
N ASN A 31 -11.20 -6.15 -51.86
CA ASN A 31 -11.39 -7.44 -52.53
C ASN A 31 -10.03 -8.11 -52.75
N THR A 32 -9.40 -8.58 -51.67
CA THR A 32 -8.09 -9.25 -51.75
C THR A 32 -8.25 -10.70 -52.17
N ASN A 33 -7.62 -11.08 -53.30
CA ASN A 33 -7.61 -12.46 -53.78
C ASN A 33 -6.48 -13.26 -53.09
N PHE A 34 -6.83 -14.46 -52.62
CA PHE A 34 -5.87 -15.42 -52.08
C PHE A 34 -5.69 -16.58 -53.06
N GLY A 35 -4.46 -16.77 -53.56
CA GLY A 35 -4.14 -17.90 -54.45
C GLY A 35 -4.10 -19.23 -53.67
N SER A 36 -4.77 -20.27 -54.19
CA SER A 36 -4.74 -21.62 -53.61
C SER A 36 -3.70 -22.50 -54.30
N SER A 37 -2.74 -23.04 -53.54
CA SER A 37 -1.87 -24.15 -53.95
C SER A 37 -1.88 -25.23 -52.88
N SER A 38 -1.90 -26.50 -53.30
CA SER A 38 -2.19 -27.69 -52.49
C SER A 38 -0.98 -28.30 -51.77
N SER A 39 -0.13 -27.45 -51.22
CA SER A 39 0.93 -27.82 -50.25
C SER A 39 0.82 -26.84 -49.08
N ILE A 40 1.50 -27.03 -47.95
CA ILE A 40 1.55 -26.02 -46.87
C ILE A 40 2.15 -24.73 -47.46
N THR A 41 1.30 -23.87 -48.01
CA THR A 41 1.65 -22.66 -48.72
C THR A 41 0.80 -21.58 -48.09
N PHE A 42 1.48 -20.59 -47.51
CA PHE A 42 0.81 -19.44 -46.94
C PHE A 42 0.05 -18.72 -48.05
N PRO A 43 -1.17 -18.23 -47.78
CA PRO A 43 -1.93 -17.48 -48.77
C PRO A 43 -1.09 -16.27 -49.18
N VAL A 44 -0.85 -16.11 -50.48
CA VAL A 44 -0.10 -14.96 -51.01
C VAL A 44 -1.09 -13.84 -51.27
N LEU A 45 -0.82 -12.65 -50.72
CA LEU A 45 -1.62 -11.47 -50.98
C LEU A 45 -1.30 -10.94 -52.38
N GLN A 46 -2.33 -10.74 -53.20
CA GLN A 46 -2.22 -10.00 -54.44
C GLN A 46 -3.19 -8.82 -54.44
N ARG A 47 -2.63 -7.61 -54.52
CA ARG A 47 -3.37 -6.36 -54.68
C ARG A 47 -3.47 -5.98 -56.14
N THR A 48 -4.61 -5.42 -56.55
CA THR A 48 -4.78 -4.87 -57.90
C THR A 48 -3.96 -3.59 -58.07
N ALA A 49 -3.64 -3.21 -59.30
CA ALA A 49 -2.92 -1.96 -59.58
C ALA A 49 -3.69 -0.72 -59.06
N GLU A 50 -5.02 -0.75 -59.16
CA GLU A 50 -5.91 0.30 -58.66
C GLU A 50 -5.83 0.43 -57.13
N GLU A 51 -5.84 -0.69 -56.40
CA GLU A 51 -5.68 -0.69 -54.94
C GLU A 51 -4.33 -0.14 -54.51
N LYS A 52 -3.24 -0.49 -55.21
CA LYS A 52 -1.90 0.03 -54.91
C LYS A 52 -1.81 1.54 -55.12
N ILE A 53 -2.51 2.08 -56.12
CA ILE A 53 -2.56 3.53 -56.37
C ILE A 53 -3.38 4.24 -55.29
N LEU A 54 -4.56 3.70 -54.94
CA LEU A 54 -5.47 4.34 -53.99
C LEU A 54 -4.93 4.30 -52.54
N ASN A 55 -4.35 3.17 -52.16
CA ASN A 55 -3.91 2.85 -50.80
C ASN A 55 -2.44 2.41 -50.80
N SER A 56 -1.54 3.25 -51.30
CA SER A 56 -0.12 2.87 -51.38
C SER A 56 0.48 2.55 -50.01
N ASP A 57 0.24 3.37 -48.99
CA ASP A 57 0.90 3.23 -47.69
C ASP A 57 0.18 2.32 -46.69
N ARG A 58 -1.00 1.81 -47.03
CA ARG A 58 -1.91 1.13 -46.11
C ARG A 58 -2.52 -0.13 -46.70
N LEU A 59 -2.71 -1.12 -45.84
CA LEU A 59 -3.35 -2.38 -46.19
C LEU A 59 -4.26 -2.84 -45.04
N THR A 60 -5.52 -3.15 -45.36
CA THR A 60 -6.51 -3.61 -44.38
C THR A 60 -7.02 -5.00 -44.76
N LEU A 61 -6.85 -5.95 -43.86
CA LEU A 61 -7.25 -7.35 -43.98
C LEU A 61 -8.16 -7.75 -42.80
N GLU A 62 -8.99 -6.82 -42.32
CA GLU A 62 -9.90 -7.03 -41.20
C GLU A 62 -11.03 -8.02 -41.56
N ARG A 63 -11.45 -8.88 -40.61
CA ARG A 63 -12.62 -9.80 -40.74
C ARG A 63 -12.57 -10.75 -41.92
N GLN A 64 -11.38 -11.13 -42.37
CA GLN A 64 -11.20 -12.05 -43.50
C GLN A 64 -11.13 -13.52 -43.09
N LYS A 65 -11.34 -13.82 -41.79
CA LYS A 65 -11.25 -15.18 -41.21
C LYS A 65 -9.87 -15.81 -41.41
N LEU A 66 -8.83 -14.98 -41.51
CA LEU A 66 -7.46 -15.45 -41.70
C LEU A 66 -6.98 -16.20 -40.47
N THR A 67 -6.42 -17.40 -40.65
CA THR A 67 -5.80 -18.18 -39.57
C THR A 67 -4.29 -17.98 -39.47
N VAL A 68 -3.71 -17.42 -40.53
CA VAL A 68 -2.28 -17.14 -40.70
C VAL A 68 -2.11 -15.80 -41.41
N CYS A 69 -1.02 -15.08 -41.10
CA CYS A 69 -0.65 -13.92 -41.88
C CYS A 69 -0.30 -14.35 -43.33
N PRO A 70 -0.93 -13.74 -44.35
CA PRO A 70 -0.57 -14.00 -45.74
C PRO A 70 0.85 -13.52 -46.03
N VAL A 71 1.46 -14.04 -47.09
CA VAL A 71 2.72 -13.53 -47.62
C VAL A 71 2.46 -12.21 -48.34
N ILE A 72 3.12 -11.15 -47.88
CA ILE A 72 2.99 -9.79 -48.41
C ILE A 72 4.31 -9.43 -49.11
N ASP A 73 4.55 -9.97 -50.30
CA ASP A 73 5.77 -9.70 -51.06
C ASP A 73 5.63 -8.45 -51.95
N GLY A 74 6.70 -7.66 -52.05
CA GLY A 74 6.76 -6.48 -52.93
C GLY A 74 5.96 -5.26 -52.47
N GLU A 75 5.59 -5.19 -51.19
CA GLU A 75 4.88 -4.06 -50.57
C GLU A 75 5.73 -3.41 -49.46
N ASP A 76 7.02 -3.19 -49.72
CA ASP A 76 8.01 -2.63 -48.79
C ASP A 76 7.68 -1.20 -48.33
N HIS A 77 6.90 -0.46 -49.11
CA HIS A 77 6.43 0.89 -48.80
C HIS A 77 5.29 0.96 -47.77
N LEU A 78 4.74 -0.17 -47.33
CA LEU A 78 3.63 -0.18 -46.37
C LEU A 78 4.04 0.41 -45.02
N ARG A 79 3.20 1.32 -44.52
CA ARG A 79 3.36 1.98 -43.22
C ARG A 79 2.27 1.58 -42.22
N LEU A 80 1.08 1.22 -42.71
CA LEU A 80 -0.09 0.87 -41.90
C LEU A 80 -0.60 -0.51 -42.32
N LEU A 81 -0.64 -1.46 -41.38
CA LEU A 81 -1.15 -2.81 -41.62
C LEU A 81 -2.18 -3.20 -40.58
N ASN A 82 -3.38 -3.56 -41.02
CA ASN A 82 -4.49 -3.95 -40.17
C ASN A 82 -4.92 -5.40 -40.45
N PHE A 83 -4.91 -6.23 -39.41
CA PHE A 83 -5.32 -7.63 -39.37
C PHE A 83 -6.42 -7.90 -38.33
N GLN A 84 -7.18 -6.88 -37.95
CA GLN A 84 -8.18 -6.96 -36.89
C GLN A 84 -9.22 -8.06 -37.13
N HIS A 85 -9.76 -8.62 -36.05
CA HIS A 85 -10.91 -9.52 -36.09
C HIS A 85 -10.72 -10.73 -37.03
N ASN A 86 -9.55 -11.36 -36.94
CA ASN A 86 -9.22 -12.59 -37.65
C ASN A 86 -9.01 -13.73 -36.64
N PHE A 87 -8.49 -14.86 -37.10
CA PHE A 87 -8.15 -16.04 -36.30
C PHE A 87 -6.65 -16.32 -36.34
N ILE A 88 -5.82 -15.28 -36.52
CA ILE A 88 -4.37 -15.43 -36.65
C ILE A 88 -3.80 -15.96 -35.35
N THR A 89 -3.00 -17.02 -35.44
CA THR A 89 -2.40 -17.69 -34.27
C THR A 89 -0.93 -17.31 -34.05
N ARG A 90 -0.24 -16.86 -35.10
CA ARG A 90 1.17 -16.47 -35.07
C ARG A 90 1.43 -15.28 -35.97
N ILE A 91 2.29 -14.39 -35.50
CA ILE A 91 2.78 -13.26 -36.27
C ILE A 91 3.95 -13.73 -37.12
N GLN A 92 3.76 -13.76 -38.43
CA GLN A 92 4.74 -14.28 -39.39
C GLN A 92 4.54 -13.59 -40.74
N ASN A 93 5.44 -13.81 -41.69
CA ASN A 93 5.33 -13.31 -43.07
C ASN A 93 5.22 -11.77 -43.21
N ILE A 94 5.70 -11.01 -42.21
CA ILE A 94 5.74 -9.54 -42.23
C ILE A 94 7.16 -8.99 -42.05
N SER A 95 8.19 -9.84 -42.07
CA SER A 95 9.56 -9.44 -41.76
C SER A 95 10.18 -8.49 -42.79
N ASN A 96 9.65 -8.46 -44.01
CA ASN A 96 10.08 -7.58 -45.09
C ASN A 96 9.51 -6.15 -44.97
N LEU A 97 8.49 -5.92 -44.14
CA LEU A 97 7.81 -4.62 -44.00
C LEU A 97 8.56 -3.66 -43.05
N GLN A 98 9.83 -3.38 -43.32
CA GLN A 98 10.73 -2.65 -42.41
C GLN A 98 10.31 -1.18 -42.15
N HIS A 99 9.50 -0.61 -43.04
CA HIS A 99 8.95 0.74 -42.95
C HIS A 99 7.60 0.82 -42.23
N LEU A 100 7.11 -0.31 -41.69
CA LEU A 100 5.85 -0.35 -40.98
C LEU A 100 5.90 0.50 -39.71
N VAL A 101 4.93 1.40 -39.57
CA VAL A 101 4.78 2.34 -38.43
C VAL A 101 3.65 1.91 -37.52
N PHE A 102 2.59 1.31 -38.07
CA PHE A 102 1.39 0.89 -37.35
C PHE A 102 1.05 -0.55 -37.73
N LEU A 103 0.91 -1.40 -36.70
CA LEU A 103 0.47 -2.78 -36.85
C LEU A 103 -0.69 -3.05 -35.90
N ASP A 104 -1.83 -3.42 -36.47
CA ASP A 104 -3.01 -3.77 -35.71
C ASP A 104 -3.38 -5.25 -35.89
N LEU A 105 -3.30 -6.00 -34.79
CA LEU A 105 -3.60 -7.42 -34.68
C LEU A 105 -4.68 -7.64 -33.60
N TYR A 106 -5.49 -6.62 -33.31
CA TYR A 106 -6.55 -6.70 -32.31
C TYR A 106 -7.58 -7.80 -32.63
N ASP A 107 -8.04 -8.50 -31.59
CA ASP A 107 -9.05 -9.57 -31.68
C ASP A 107 -8.62 -10.70 -32.63
N ASN A 108 -7.56 -11.40 -32.25
CA ASN A 108 -6.99 -12.57 -32.91
C ASN A 108 -6.75 -13.71 -31.90
N GLN A 109 -6.00 -14.76 -32.28
CA GLN A 109 -5.70 -15.91 -31.43
C GLN A 109 -4.19 -16.07 -31.17
N ILE A 110 -3.45 -14.96 -31.14
CA ILE A 110 -1.99 -14.96 -31.00
C ILE A 110 -1.61 -15.35 -29.57
N GLU A 111 -0.75 -16.35 -29.42
CA GLU A 111 -0.29 -16.84 -28.11
C GLU A 111 1.09 -16.29 -27.71
N GLU A 112 1.90 -15.89 -28.69
CA GLU A 112 3.26 -15.40 -28.48
C GLU A 112 3.58 -14.25 -29.44
N ILE A 113 4.17 -13.19 -28.91
CA ILE A 113 4.71 -12.09 -29.71
C ILE A 113 5.98 -12.62 -30.40
N SER A 114 5.98 -12.65 -31.73
CA SER A 114 7.06 -13.18 -32.55
C SER A 114 7.08 -12.49 -33.92
N GLY A 115 8.13 -12.68 -34.72
CA GLY A 115 8.15 -12.16 -36.10
C GLY A 115 8.23 -10.64 -36.25
N LEU A 116 8.44 -9.88 -35.16
CA LEU A 116 8.51 -8.41 -35.16
C LEU A 116 9.95 -7.85 -35.20
N SER A 117 10.98 -8.71 -35.14
CA SER A 117 12.37 -8.30 -34.92
C SER A 117 12.96 -7.37 -35.99
N THR A 118 12.40 -7.37 -37.20
CA THR A 118 12.84 -6.50 -38.31
C THR A 118 12.09 -5.17 -38.38
N LEU A 119 10.99 -4.99 -37.65
CA LEU A 119 10.07 -3.85 -37.74
C LEU A 119 10.54 -2.65 -36.89
N ARG A 120 11.78 -2.19 -37.13
CA ARG A 120 12.43 -1.14 -36.31
C ARG A 120 11.74 0.23 -36.37
N SER A 121 10.93 0.47 -37.40
CA SER A 121 10.18 1.72 -37.60
C SER A 121 8.83 1.75 -36.87
N LEU A 122 8.45 0.67 -36.20
CA LEU A 122 7.13 0.52 -35.60
C LEU A 122 6.96 1.49 -34.42
N ARG A 123 5.88 2.27 -34.45
CA ARG A 123 5.51 3.24 -33.42
C ARG A 123 4.27 2.84 -32.65
N VAL A 124 3.36 2.12 -33.30
CA VAL A 124 2.09 1.66 -32.69
C VAL A 124 1.91 0.18 -32.95
N LEU A 125 1.75 -0.58 -31.86
CA LEU A 125 1.49 -2.02 -31.89
C LEU A 125 0.25 -2.33 -31.07
N LEU A 126 -0.80 -2.81 -31.73
CA LEU A 126 -2.06 -3.17 -31.11
C LEU A 126 -2.24 -4.70 -31.14
N LEU A 127 -2.19 -5.32 -29.97
CA LEU A 127 -2.27 -6.77 -29.74
C LEU A 127 -3.39 -7.11 -28.73
N GLY A 128 -4.34 -6.20 -28.53
CA GLY A 128 -5.45 -6.41 -27.60
C GLY A 128 -6.36 -7.57 -28.01
N LYS A 129 -7.02 -8.21 -27.02
CA LYS A 129 -7.88 -9.39 -27.20
C LYS A 129 -7.19 -10.53 -27.96
N ASN A 130 -6.04 -10.97 -27.47
CA ASN A 130 -5.34 -12.15 -27.96
C ASN A 130 -5.20 -13.17 -26.80
N ARG A 131 -4.28 -14.13 -26.93
CA ARG A 131 -3.99 -15.17 -25.93
C ARG A 131 -2.55 -15.10 -25.44
N ILE A 132 -1.94 -13.93 -25.51
CA ILE A 132 -0.52 -13.71 -25.19
C ILE A 132 -0.31 -13.92 -23.70
N LYS A 133 0.68 -14.75 -23.34
CA LYS A 133 0.99 -15.08 -21.94
C LYS A 133 2.19 -14.31 -21.40
N ARG A 134 3.10 -13.90 -22.28
CA ARG A 134 4.37 -13.27 -21.94
C ARG A 134 4.68 -12.14 -22.92
N ILE A 135 5.28 -11.08 -22.40
CA ILE A 135 5.81 -10.01 -23.22
C ILE A 135 7.23 -10.42 -23.62
N SER A 136 7.47 -10.58 -24.92
CA SER A 136 8.75 -11.04 -25.46
C SER A 136 8.97 -10.50 -26.87
N ASN A 137 10.20 -10.59 -27.37
CA ASN A 137 10.54 -10.29 -28.75
C ASN A 137 10.27 -8.82 -29.17
N LEU A 138 10.38 -7.87 -28.23
CA LEU A 138 10.21 -6.43 -28.47
C LEU A 138 11.54 -5.66 -28.52
N GLU A 139 12.70 -6.32 -28.43
CA GLU A 139 14.03 -5.71 -28.20
C GLU A 139 14.44 -4.71 -29.29
N ASN A 140 13.96 -4.91 -30.52
CA ASN A 140 14.27 -4.08 -31.67
C ASN A 140 13.26 -2.94 -31.90
N LEU A 141 12.15 -2.89 -31.16
CA LEU A 141 11.07 -1.92 -31.33
C LEU A 141 11.30 -0.64 -30.50
N LYS A 142 12.51 -0.08 -30.56
CA LYS A 142 12.93 1.03 -29.68
C LYS A 142 12.13 2.33 -29.86
N ASN A 143 11.49 2.48 -31.02
CA ASN A 143 10.72 3.67 -31.39
C ASN A 143 9.22 3.55 -31.07
N LEU A 144 8.82 2.52 -30.32
CA LEU A 144 7.43 2.26 -30.01
C LEU A 144 6.88 3.32 -29.05
N ASP A 145 5.86 4.07 -29.47
CA ASP A 145 5.16 5.06 -28.64
C ASP A 145 3.95 4.45 -27.92
N VAL A 146 3.27 3.50 -28.57
CA VAL A 146 2.01 2.91 -28.08
C VAL A 146 2.08 1.38 -28.17
N LEU A 147 1.87 0.73 -27.03
CA LEU A 147 1.73 -0.72 -26.93
C LEU A 147 0.40 -1.06 -26.24
N ASP A 148 -0.50 -1.69 -26.99
CA ASP A 148 -1.76 -2.19 -26.45
C ASP A 148 -1.77 -3.72 -26.37
N LEU A 149 -1.81 -4.24 -25.15
CA LEU A 149 -1.84 -5.65 -24.80
C LEU A 149 -3.07 -6.00 -23.93
N HIS A 150 -4.14 -5.19 -23.96
CA HIS A 150 -5.30 -5.46 -23.11
C HIS A 150 -6.02 -6.76 -23.48
N GLY A 151 -6.66 -7.43 -22.51
CA GLY A 151 -7.43 -8.63 -22.79
C GLY A 151 -6.57 -9.82 -23.24
N ASN A 152 -5.41 -9.99 -22.62
CA ASN A 152 -4.50 -11.11 -22.83
C ASN A 152 -4.39 -11.95 -21.53
N GLN A 153 -3.42 -12.86 -21.46
CA GLN A 153 -3.16 -13.75 -20.32
C GLN A 153 -1.81 -13.44 -19.66
N ILE A 154 -1.38 -12.17 -19.69
CA ILE A 154 -0.07 -11.75 -19.19
C ILE A 154 -0.10 -11.73 -17.66
N ALA A 155 0.81 -12.47 -17.04
CA ALA A 155 0.92 -12.55 -15.58
C ALA A 155 2.08 -11.72 -15.00
N LYS A 156 3.03 -11.28 -15.84
CA LYS A 156 4.20 -10.50 -15.43
C LYS A 156 4.55 -9.43 -16.46
N ILE A 157 4.94 -8.26 -15.98
CA ILE A 157 5.59 -7.22 -16.78
C ILE A 157 7.07 -7.59 -16.93
N GLU A 158 7.50 -7.83 -18.17
CA GLU A 158 8.87 -8.21 -18.54
C GLU A 158 9.18 -7.71 -19.97
N ASN A 159 10.46 -7.68 -20.37
CA ASN A 159 10.88 -7.35 -21.75
C ASN A 159 10.38 -5.99 -22.28
N ILE A 160 10.22 -4.98 -21.43
CA ILE A 160 9.82 -3.62 -21.86
C ILE A 160 10.80 -2.51 -21.47
N SER A 161 11.82 -2.80 -20.65
CA SER A 161 12.73 -1.79 -20.11
C SER A 161 13.53 -1.02 -21.16
N HIS A 162 13.69 -1.57 -22.37
CA HIS A 162 14.37 -0.93 -23.49
C HIS A 162 13.46 0.00 -24.33
N LEU A 163 12.16 0.08 -24.03
CA LEU A 163 11.18 0.89 -24.76
C LEU A 163 11.12 2.33 -24.20
N SER A 164 12.24 3.06 -24.27
CA SER A 164 12.38 4.40 -23.67
C SER A 164 11.47 5.47 -24.27
N GLU A 165 11.01 5.28 -25.50
CA GLU A 165 10.07 6.18 -26.20
C GLU A 165 8.60 5.83 -25.93
N LEU A 166 8.32 4.74 -25.21
CA LEU A 166 6.95 4.30 -24.96
C LEU A 166 6.20 5.32 -24.12
N ARG A 167 5.12 5.88 -24.66
CA ARG A 167 4.28 6.89 -24.01
C ARG A 167 3.04 6.27 -23.38
N VAL A 168 2.54 5.20 -23.98
CA VAL A 168 1.25 4.60 -23.64
C VAL A 168 1.38 3.09 -23.60
N LEU A 169 1.10 2.51 -22.42
CA LEU A 169 1.08 1.07 -22.19
C LEU A 169 -0.29 0.65 -21.66
N ASN A 170 -0.98 -0.20 -22.41
CA ASN A 170 -2.26 -0.76 -21.99
C ASN A 170 -2.13 -2.26 -21.69
N LEU A 171 -2.28 -2.60 -20.42
CA LEU A 171 -2.25 -3.95 -19.87
C LEU A 171 -3.56 -4.30 -19.15
N ALA A 172 -4.65 -3.58 -19.42
CA ALA A 172 -5.94 -3.86 -18.80
C ALA A 172 -6.46 -5.27 -19.13
N ARG A 173 -7.26 -5.89 -18.24
CA ARG A 173 -7.82 -7.24 -18.45
C ARG A 173 -6.73 -8.29 -18.72
N ASN A 174 -5.74 -8.36 -17.85
CA ASN A 174 -4.70 -9.39 -17.83
C ASN A 174 -4.71 -10.12 -16.47
N LEU A 175 -3.64 -10.84 -16.14
CA LEU A 175 -3.50 -11.66 -14.93
C LEU A 175 -2.38 -11.14 -14.00
N LEU A 176 -2.08 -9.84 -14.06
CA LEU A 176 -1.00 -9.23 -13.26
C LEU A 176 -1.38 -9.21 -11.78
N THR A 177 -0.46 -9.64 -10.92
CA THR A 177 -0.62 -9.62 -9.46
C THR A 177 0.23 -8.56 -8.76
N ILE A 178 1.36 -8.18 -9.37
CA ILE A 178 2.27 -7.16 -8.86
C ILE A 178 2.70 -6.29 -10.05
N VAL A 179 2.81 -5.00 -9.81
CA VAL A 179 3.41 -4.05 -10.76
C VAL A 179 4.86 -3.85 -10.38
N GLU A 180 5.78 -4.25 -11.26
CA GLU A 180 7.24 -4.15 -11.10
C GLU A 180 7.88 -4.12 -12.50
N ASN A 181 9.19 -3.91 -12.58
CA ASN A 181 9.98 -3.94 -13.82
C ASN A 181 9.59 -2.84 -14.83
N LEU A 182 9.25 -1.65 -14.34
CA LEU A 182 8.91 -0.49 -15.18
C LEU A 182 10.12 0.40 -15.50
N ASN A 183 11.30 0.08 -14.95
CA ASN A 183 12.53 0.85 -15.16
C ASN A 183 12.90 0.95 -16.65
N GLY A 184 13.32 2.14 -17.09
CA GLY A 184 13.71 2.45 -18.47
C GLY A 184 12.58 2.97 -19.36
N LEU A 185 11.34 3.01 -18.87
CA LEU A 185 10.20 3.60 -19.58
C LEU A 185 10.13 5.12 -19.39
N ASP A 186 11.19 5.83 -19.80
CA ASP A 186 11.44 7.25 -19.48
C ASP A 186 10.40 8.23 -20.08
N SER A 187 9.67 7.80 -21.09
CA SER A 187 8.64 8.58 -21.78
C SER A 187 7.21 8.18 -21.41
N LEU A 188 7.02 7.20 -20.54
CA LEU A 188 5.69 6.65 -20.24
C LEU A 188 4.84 7.70 -19.54
N ALA A 189 3.74 8.08 -20.18
CA ALA A 189 2.79 9.07 -19.69
C ALA A 189 1.48 8.44 -19.20
N GLU A 190 1.10 7.29 -19.75
CA GLU A 190 -0.14 6.59 -19.43
C GLU A 190 0.08 5.09 -19.28
N LEU A 191 -0.29 4.56 -18.12
CA LEU A 191 -0.28 3.13 -17.80
C LEU A 191 -1.68 2.67 -17.39
N ASN A 192 -2.26 1.77 -18.18
CA ASN A 192 -3.58 1.19 -17.90
C ASN A 192 -3.48 -0.25 -17.43
N LEU A 193 -3.88 -0.50 -16.18
CA LEU A 193 -3.81 -1.78 -15.48
C LEU A 193 -5.18 -2.22 -14.94
N ARG A 194 -6.28 -1.64 -15.46
CA ARG A 194 -7.64 -1.96 -15.01
C ARG A 194 -7.97 -3.44 -15.16
N HIS A 195 -8.80 -4.00 -14.28
CA HIS A 195 -9.23 -5.39 -14.34
C HIS A 195 -8.04 -6.37 -14.38
N ASN A 196 -7.10 -6.22 -13.45
CA ASN A 196 -6.07 -7.21 -13.17
C ASN A 196 -6.30 -7.78 -11.76
N GLN A 197 -5.30 -8.45 -11.19
CA GLN A 197 -5.31 -8.99 -9.82
C GLN A 197 -4.23 -8.31 -8.96
N VAL A 198 -3.89 -7.06 -9.28
CA VAL A 198 -2.76 -6.36 -8.66
C VAL A 198 -3.05 -6.14 -7.18
N SER A 199 -2.17 -6.65 -6.32
CA SER A 199 -2.23 -6.43 -4.88
C SER A 199 -1.15 -5.49 -4.36
N ALA A 200 -0.07 -5.26 -5.13
CA ALA A 200 1.03 -4.38 -4.72
C ALA A 200 1.68 -3.69 -5.93
N ILE A 201 2.19 -2.49 -5.71
CA ILE A 201 2.82 -1.64 -6.73
C ILE A 201 4.23 -1.24 -6.31
N LYS A 202 5.18 -1.40 -7.22
CA LYS A 202 6.58 -1.05 -7.06
C LYS A 202 7.11 -0.36 -8.31
N ASP A 203 8.20 0.36 -8.18
CA ASP A 203 8.95 1.00 -9.27
C ASP A 203 8.15 2.03 -10.10
N VAL A 204 6.99 2.50 -9.62
CA VAL A 204 6.22 3.54 -10.33
C VAL A 204 6.77 4.94 -10.03
N ASP A 205 7.37 5.10 -8.85
CA ASP A 205 8.13 6.28 -8.43
C ASP A 205 9.35 6.55 -9.33
N THR A 206 9.88 5.52 -10.00
CA THR A 206 11.03 5.66 -10.91
C THR A 206 10.67 6.26 -12.26
N LEU A 207 9.38 6.37 -12.60
CA LEU A 207 8.90 6.85 -13.89
C LEU A 207 8.80 8.39 -13.94
N PRO A 208 9.68 9.08 -14.69
CA PRO A 208 9.80 10.54 -14.60
C PRO A 208 8.64 11.29 -15.26
N ARG A 209 7.87 10.64 -16.15
CA ARG A 209 6.83 11.28 -16.97
C ARG A 209 5.43 10.69 -16.79
N LEU A 210 5.25 9.71 -15.90
CA LEU A 210 3.96 9.05 -15.74
C LEU A 210 2.93 10.02 -15.16
N GLN A 211 1.90 10.35 -15.93
CA GLN A 211 0.85 11.27 -15.52
C GLN A 211 -0.42 10.54 -15.12
N ARG A 212 -0.76 9.45 -15.83
CA ARG A 212 -2.04 8.77 -15.69
C ARG A 212 -1.84 7.29 -15.40
N LEU A 213 -2.35 6.83 -14.26
CA LEU A 213 -2.27 5.45 -13.80
C LEU A 213 -3.66 4.90 -13.50
N PHE A 214 -4.09 3.90 -14.27
CA PHE A 214 -5.42 3.31 -14.09
C PHE A 214 -5.35 1.94 -13.43
N LEU A 215 -5.82 1.84 -12.19
CA LEU A 215 -5.77 0.64 -11.35
C LEU A 215 -7.16 0.14 -10.93
N SER A 216 -8.22 0.61 -11.58
CA SER A 216 -9.59 0.23 -11.22
C SER A 216 -9.81 -1.29 -11.32
N PHE A 217 -10.61 -1.86 -10.43
CA PHE A 217 -10.90 -3.30 -10.39
C PHE A 217 -9.62 -4.17 -10.29
N ASN A 218 -8.86 -3.98 -9.21
CA ASN A 218 -7.72 -4.80 -8.82
C ASN A 218 -7.93 -5.31 -7.37
N ASN A 219 -6.88 -5.84 -6.73
CA ASN A 219 -6.93 -6.42 -5.38
C ASN A 219 -6.12 -5.62 -4.33
N ILE A 220 -6.00 -4.31 -4.52
CA ILE A 220 -5.26 -3.41 -3.62
C ILE A 220 -6.06 -3.24 -2.33
N SER A 221 -5.50 -3.67 -1.20
CA SER A 221 -6.25 -3.77 0.05
C SER A 221 -5.84 -2.74 1.10
N SER A 222 -4.63 -2.23 1.02
CA SER A 222 -4.08 -1.29 1.99
C SER A 222 -3.37 -0.11 1.30
N PHE A 223 -3.15 0.96 2.05
CA PHE A 223 -2.37 2.10 1.54
C PHE A 223 -0.87 1.73 1.35
N GLU A 224 -0.36 0.78 2.14
CA GLU A 224 1.03 0.31 2.04
C GLU A 224 1.32 -0.28 0.65
N ASP A 225 0.34 -0.97 0.06
CA ASP A 225 0.43 -1.58 -1.27
C ASP A 225 0.69 -0.57 -2.40
N ILE A 226 0.42 0.72 -2.15
CA ILE A 226 0.56 1.83 -3.10
C ILE A 226 1.42 2.97 -2.57
N LEU A 227 2.19 2.74 -1.49
CA LEU A 227 2.96 3.78 -0.81
C LEU A 227 3.94 4.48 -1.76
N CYS A 228 4.59 3.74 -2.65
CA CYS A 228 5.52 4.27 -3.66
C CYS A 228 4.90 5.36 -4.55
N LEU A 229 3.58 5.34 -4.76
CA LEU A 229 2.91 6.35 -5.58
C LEU A 229 2.94 7.74 -4.95
N ALA A 230 3.12 7.83 -3.63
CA ALA A 230 3.28 9.12 -2.93
C ALA A 230 4.56 9.85 -3.36
N ASP A 231 5.62 9.10 -3.68
CA ASP A 231 6.92 9.66 -4.10
C ASP A 231 6.97 10.01 -5.60
N SER A 232 5.96 9.60 -6.37
CA SER A 232 5.86 9.91 -7.79
C SER A 232 5.46 11.37 -8.03
N SER A 233 6.44 12.22 -8.36
CA SER A 233 6.23 13.65 -8.57
C SER A 233 5.47 14.02 -9.85
N SER A 234 5.46 13.14 -10.85
CA SER A 234 4.86 13.36 -12.17
C SER A 234 3.38 12.96 -12.24
N LEU A 235 2.94 12.08 -11.33
CA LEU A 235 1.60 11.49 -11.34
C LEU A 235 0.52 12.53 -11.05
N SER A 236 -0.46 12.65 -11.95
CA SER A 236 -1.56 13.61 -11.81
C SER A 236 -2.93 12.97 -11.68
N ASP A 237 -3.13 11.79 -12.28
CA ASP A 237 -4.42 11.14 -12.34
C ASP A 237 -4.28 9.66 -11.95
N ILE A 238 -5.09 9.23 -10.99
CA ILE A 238 -5.16 7.84 -10.57
C ILE A 238 -6.61 7.36 -10.44
N THR A 239 -6.84 6.09 -10.75
CA THR A 239 -8.11 5.41 -10.46
C THR A 239 -7.86 4.15 -9.65
N LEU A 240 -8.45 4.05 -8.47
CA LEU A 240 -8.40 2.86 -7.59
C LEU A 240 -9.80 2.33 -7.29
N ASP A 241 -10.85 2.89 -7.88
CA ASP A 241 -12.22 2.40 -7.77
C ASP A 241 -12.34 0.90 -8.09
N GLY A 242 -13.17 0.19 -7.32
CA GLY A 242 -13.30 -1.27 -7.46
C GLY A 242 -12.17 -2.09 -6.83
N ASN A 243 -11.24 -1.48 -6.08
CA ASN A 243 -10.33 -2.18 -5.18
C ASN A 243 -10.90 -2.25 -3.74
N PRO A 244 -10.49 -3.24 -2.92
CA PRO A 244 -10.88 -3.29 -1.51
C PRO A 244 -10.57 -2.00 -0.74
N ILE A 245 -9.41 -1.37 -0.97
CA ILE A 245 -9.05 -0.08 -0.34
C ILE A 245 -10.09 1.02 -0.60
N ALA A 246 -10.74 1.03 -1.78
CA ALA A 246 -11.69 2.08 -2.14
C ALA A 246 -13.04 1.97 -1.40
N GLN A 247 -13.28 0.86 -0.68
CA GLN A 247 -14.47 0.67 0.16
C GLN A 247 -14.31 1.30 1.55
N GLU A 248 -13.08 1.61 1.94
CA GLU A 248 -12.76 2.17 3.24
C GLU A 248 -13.17 3.64 3.36
N THR A 249 -13.74 4.03 4.50
CA THR A 249 -14.19 5.41 4.72
C THR A 249 -13.04 6.42 4.76
N TRP A 250 -11.85 5.96 5.18
CA TRP A 250 -10.63 6.78 5.26
C TRP A 250 -9.87 6.89 3.93
N TYR A 251 -10.19 6.03 2.95
CA TYR A 251 -9.47 5.89 1.68
C TYR A 251 -9.12 7.23 1.02
N LYS A 252 -10.15 8.03 0.73
CA LYS A 252 -10.01 9.29 0.03
C LYS A 252 -9.15 10.27 0.82
N HIS A 253 -9.34 10.36 2.14
CA HIS A 253 -8.57 11.27 2.97
C HIS A 253 -7.09 10.87 3.03
N THR A 254 -6.80 9.58 3.18
CA THR A 254 -5.43 9.07 3.22
C THR A 254 -4.72 9.29 1.88
N VAL A 255 -5.35 8.97 0.75
CA VAL A 255 -4.75 9.20 -0.58
C VAL A 255 -4.49 10.69 -0.80
N LEU A 256 -5.46 11.55 -0.53
CA LEU A 256 -5.29 13.00 -0.70
C LEU A 256 -4.26 13.60 0.26
N HIS A 257 -4.04 12.99 1.43
CA HIS A 257 -3.06 13.45 2.42
C HIS A 257 -1.62 13.09 2.04
N HIS A 258 -1.39 11.91 1.44
CA HIS A 258 -0.05 11.46 1.10
C HIS A 258 0.32 11.78 -0.36
N MET A 259 -0.66 11.88 -1.26
CA MET A 259 -0.44 12.10 -2.70
C MET A 259 -0.90 13.50 -3.13
N MET A 260 -0.19 14.53 -2.65
CA MET A 260 -0.52 15.95 -2.87
C MET A 260 -0.40 16.40 -4.34
N GLN A 261 0.35 15.67 -5.14
CA GLN A 261 0.57 15.92 -6.57
C GLN A 261 -0.69 15.65 -7.42
N LEU A 262 -1.63 14.84 -6.91
CA LEU A 262 -2.80 14.41 -7.67
C LEU A 262 -3.75 15.58 -7.97
N ARG A 263 -4.23 15.59 -9.22
CA ARG A 263 -5.30 16.47 -9.73
C ARG A 263 -6.63 15.74 -9.85
N GLN A 264 -6.59 14.44 -10.08
CA GLN A 264 -7.77 13.60 -10.28
C GLN A 264 -7.63 12.27 -9.54
N LEU A 265 -8.72 11.89 -8.86
CA LEU A 265 -8.86 10.61 -8.16
C LEU A 265 -10.19 9.96 -8.60
N ASP A 266 -10.15 8.71 -9.04
CA ASP A 266 -11.33 7.94 -9.47
C ASP A 266 -12.18 8.70 -10.51
N MET A 267 -11.49 9.28 -11.50
CA MET A 267 -12.09 10.08 -12.58
C MET A 267 -12.79 11.37 -12.10
N LYS A 268 -12.58 11.79 -10.84
CA LYS A 268 -13.13 13.02 -10.29
C LYS A 268 -12.00 14.00 -9.97
N ARG A 269 -12.17 15.24 -10.42
CA ARG A 269 -11.23 16.32 -10.11
C ARG A 269 -11.22 16.58 -8.61
N ILE A 270 -10.03 16.67 -8.05
CA ILE A 270 -9.82 16.98 -6.63
C ILE A 270 -9.99 18.49 -6.45
N THR A 271 -10.85 18.88 -5.52
CA THR A 271 -11.04 20.28 -5.13
C THR A 271 -10.15 20.67 -3.95
N GLU A 272 -9.84 21.96 -3.84
CA GLU A 272 -9.03 22.48 -2.72
C GLU A 272 -9.71 22.23 -1.35
N GLU A 273 -11.04 22.28 -1.33
CA GLU A 273 -11.82 22.01 -0.11
C GLU A 273 -11.68 20.54 0.34
N GLU A 274 -11.70 19.58 -0.59
CA GLU A 274 -11.47 18.17 -0.26
C GLU A 274 -10.07 17.92 0.29
N ARG A 275 -9.06 18.62 -0.27
CA ARG A 275 -7.68 18.57 0.21
C ARG A 275 -7.55 19.15 1.61
N ARG A 276 -8.17 20.30 1.87
CA ARG A 276 -8.23 20.93 3.20
C ARG A 276 -8.89 20.00 4.22
N MET A 277 -10.02 19.38 3.87
CA MET A 277 -10.73 18.43 4.73
C MET A 277 -9.90 17.17 5.02
N ALA A 278 -9.19 16.63 4.02
CA ALA A 278 -8.27 15.51 4.21
C ALA A 278 -7.11 15.86 5.17
N SER A 279 -6.53 17.05 5.04
CA SER A 279 -5.47 17.52 5.94
C SER A 279 -5.96 17.68 7.40
N VAL A 280 -7.16 18.26 7.60
CA VAL A 280 -7.77 18.38 8.94
C VAL A 280 -8.07 17.01 9.54
N ALA A 281 -8.61 16.09 8.75
CA ALA A 281 -8.90 14.72 9.19
C ALA A 281 -7.62 13.98 9.61
N ALA A 282 -6.54 14.09 8.83
CA ALA A 282 -5.25 13.49 9.15
C ALA A 282 -4.67 14.03 10.46
N ARG A 283 -4.69 15.37 10.66
CA ARG A 283 -4.22 15.99 11.91
C ARG A 283 -5.03 15.54 13.13
N LYS A 284 -6.36 15.47 13.00
CA LYS A 284 -7.25 15.01 14.06
C LYS A 284 -6.98 13.54 14.42
N GLU A 285 -6.73 12.70 13.42
CA GLU A 285 -6.40 11.28 13.63
C GLU A 285 -5.03 11.11 14.30
N GLU A 286 -4.02 11.90 13.91
CA GLU A 286 -2.71 11.88 14.54
C GLU A 286 -2.77 12.33 16.01
N GLU A 287 -3.56 13.37 16.31
CA GLU A 287 -3.82 13.84 17.67
C GLU A 287 -4.53 12.77 18.52
N ARG A 288 -5.55 12.11 17.96
CA ARG A 288 -6.23 10.99 18.60
C ARG A 288 -5.28 9.84 18.91
N LYS A 289 -4.40 9.48 17.97
CA LYS A 289 -3.37 8.45 18.17
C LYS A 289 -2.37 8.82 19.27
N ARG A 290 -1.90 10.08 19.29
CA ARG A 290 -0.96 10.59 20.30
C ARG A 290 -1.57 10.60 21.70
N GLU A 291 -2.82 11.05 21.82
CA GLU A 291 -3.54 11.05 23.10
C GLU A 291 -3.79 9.61 23.59
N SER A 292 -4.20 8.71 22.70
CA SER A 292 -4.34 7.29 23.02
C SER A 292 -3.01 6.67 23.48
N HIS A 293 -1.90 6.98 22.81
CA HIS A 293 -0.57 6.49 23.19
C HIS A 293 -0.13 7.02 24.56
N LYS A 294 -0.36 8.32 24.83
CA LYS A 294 -0.10 8.95 26.13
C LYS A 294 -0.90 8.27 27.24
N GLN A 295 -2.17 7.95 27.01
CA GLN A 295 -3.00 7.23 27.97
C GLN A 295 -2.47 5.82 28.25
N THR A 296 -2.06 5.08 27.21
CA THR A 296 -1.43 3.77 27.37
C THR A 296 -0.14 3.85 28.17
N LEU A 297 0.72 4.82 27.88
CA LEU A 297 1.97 5.04 28.61
C LEU A 297 1.71 5.40 30.08
N LEU A 298 0.71 6.24 30.35
CA LEU A 298 0.32 6.60 31.72
C LEU A 298 -0.19 5.38 32.49
N LYS A 299 -1.02 4.54 31.87
CA LYS A 299 -1.49 3.28 32.46
C LYS A 299 -0.34 2.32 32.77
N GLU A 300 0.61 2.18 31.85
CA GLU A 300 1.77 1.32 32.04
C GLU A 300 2.70 1.85 33.14
N LYS A 301 2.94 3.18 33.18
CA LYS A 301 3.67 3.81 34.28
C LYS A 301 3.02 3.50 35.63
N LYS A 302 1.69 3.69 35.75
CA LYS A 302 0.93 3.37 36.97
C LYS A 302 1.13 1.91 37.39
N ARG A 303 0.99 0.99 36.43
CA ARG A 303 1.17 -0.46 36.67
C ARG A 303 2.55 -0.77 37.25
N LEU A 304 3.61 -0.20 36.65
CA LEU A 304 4.98 -0.40 37.11
C LEU A 304 5.22 0.20 38.50
N THR A 305 4.69 1.39 38.79
CA THR A 305 4.79 2.01 40.12
C THR A 305 4.12 1.12 41.18
N ILE A 306 2.92 0.60 40.92
CA ILE A 306 2.23 -0.33 41.84
C ILE A 306 3.04 -1.62 42.03
N CYS A 307 3.58 -2.22 40.96
CA CYS A 307 4.42 -3.42 41.07
C CYS A 307 5.69 -3.18 41.91
N ASN A 308 6.33 -2.01 41.76
CA ASN A 308 7.51 -1.66 42.54
C ASN A 308 7.18 -1.47 44.01
N ILE A 309 6.08 -0.79 44.33
CA ILE A 309 5.59 -0.62 45.71
C ILE A 309 5.29 -2.00 46.34
N ALA A 310 4.58 -2.88 45.61
CA ALA A 310 4.27 -4.22 46.08
C ALA A 310 5.53 -5.04 46.38
N ARG A 311 6.56 -4.94 45.51
CA ARG A 311 7.86 -5.60 45.72
C ARG A 311 8.60 -5.05 46.94
N GLN A 312 8.60 -3.73 47.13
CA GLN A 312 9.21 -3.10 48.30
C GLN A 312 8.52 -3.54 49.60
N TRP A 313 7.19 -3.60 49.56
CA TRP A 313 6.38 -4.11 50.66
C TRP A 313 6.71 -5.57 51.00
N GLU A 314 6.79 -6.44 50.01
CA GLU A 314 7.13 -7.85 50.22
C GLU A 314 8.53 -8.02 50.83
N ILE A 315 9.51 -7.26 50.36
CA ILE A 315 10.87 -7.24 50.93
C ILE A 315 10.83 -6.79 52.40
N GLN A 316 10.04 -5.75 52.71
CA GLN A 316 9.88 -5.25 54.07
C GLN A 316 9.22 -6.29 54.99
N GLN A 317 8.13 -6.93 54.55
CA GLN A 317 7.46 -7.99 55.30
C GLN A 317 8.39 -9.18 55.56
N ASN A 318 9.15 -9.62 54.55
CA ASN A 318 10.14 -10.68 54.71
C ASN A 318 11.23 -10.31 55.73
N ARG A 319 11.65 -9.04 55.75
CA ARG A 319 12.64 -8.54 56.73
C ARG A 319 12.07 -8.54 58.14
N ILE A 320 10.82 -8.12 58.33
CA ILE A 320 10.12 -8.14 59.62
C ILE A 320 9.96 -9.59 60.09
N ALA A 321 9.54 -10.51 59.21
CA ALA A 321 9.40 -11.93 59.53
C ALA A 321 10.74 -12.56 59.95
N LEU A 322 11.84 -12.24 59.26
CA LEU A 322 13.18 -12.72 59.61
C LEU A 322 13.64 -12.20 60.99
N VAL A 323 13.36 -10.93 61.30
CA VAL A 323 13.68 -10.35 62.62
C VAL A 323 12.82 -10.97 63.72
N ALA A 324 11.54 -11.24 63.45
CA ALA A 324 10.65 -11.93 64.39
C ALA A 324 11.13 -13.37 64.68
N SER A 325 11.58 -14.12 63.66
CA SER A 325 12.16 -15.45 63.86
C SER A 325 13.48 -15.41 64.64
N LEU A 326 14.35 -14.43 64.38
CA LEU A 326 15.61 -14.25 65.12
C LEU A 326 15.40 -13.84 66.58
N ASN A 327 14.26 -13.20 66.89
CA ASN A 327 13.90 -12.83 68.26
C ASN A 327 13.18 -13.95 69.01
N GLN A 328 12.58 -14.94 68.32
CA GLN A 328 12.05 -16.15 68.96
C GLN A 328 13.14 -17.12 69.41
N ASP A 329 14.32 -17.07 68.79
CA ASP A 329 15.48 -17.90 69.18
C ASP A 329 16.29 -17.33 70.37
N LYS A 330 15.87 -16.20 70.97
CA LYS A 330 16.59 -15.57 72.09
C LYS A 330 16.12 -15.94 73.49
N ASP A 331 15.10 -16.78 73.63
CA ASP A 331 14.57 -17.20 74.94
C ASP A 331 15.11 -18.56 75.46
N ASN A 332 16.27 -19.03 74.98
CA ASN A 332 17.04 -20.09 75.64
C ASN A 332 18.54 -19.72 75.74
N GLU A 333 19.01 -19.44 76.96
CA GLU A 333 20.38 -19.06 77.39
C GLU A 333 21.48 -20.14 77.15
N PRO A 334 22.79 -19.90 77.43
CA PRO A 334 23.71 -18.87 76.92
C PRO A 334 25.10 -19.46 76.49
N CYS A 335 25.94 -18.74 75.72
CA CYS A 335 27.42 -18.62 75.90
C CYS A 335 28.22 -18.22 74.64
N GLN A 336 29.11 -17.25 74.88
CA GLN A 336 30.47 -17.04 74.34
C GLN A 336 30.74 -16.81 72.83
N ILE A 337 31.17 -15.57 72.62
CA ILE A 337 31.98 -14.95 71.56
C ILE A 337 32.97 -15.91 70.85
N ASN A 338 32.80 -16.10 69.54
CA ASN A 338 33.82 -15.83 68.50
C ASN A 338 33.28 -16.23 67.12
N GLY A 339 33.41 -15.34 66.14
CA GLY A 339 33.19 -15.69 64.73
C GLY A 339 32.62 -14.56 63.90
N SER A 340 33.52 -13.82 63.24
CA SER A 340 33.23 -12.98 62.09
C SER A 340 32.37 -13.70 61.06
N ALA A 341 31.13 -13.26 60.87
CA ALA A 341 30.31 -13.62 59.72
C ALA A 341 29.85 -12.33 59.03
N THR A 342 30.72 -11.83 58.16
CA THR A 342 30.37 -10.84 57.15
C THR A 342 29.39 -11.51 56.17
N TYR A 343 28.09 -11.41 56.43
CA TYR A 343 27.09 -11.88 55.48
C TYR A 343 26.93 -10.83 54.37
N VAL A 344 27.65 -11.10 53.28
CA VAL A 344 27.49 -10.44 51.98
C VAL A 344 26.10 -10.80 51.44
N PHE A 345 25.25 -9.79 51.25
CA PHE A 345 24.00 -9.93 50.50
C PHE A 345 24.31 -10.35 49.06
N PRO A 346 23.55 -11.27 48.45
CA PRO A 346 23.81 -11.70 47.07
C PRO A 346 23.69 -10.52 46.10
N GLU A 347 24.73 -10.31 45.28
CA GLU A 347 24.84 -9.28 44.24
C GLU A 347 23.83 -9.42 43.08
N GLU A 348 22.88 -10.36 43.15
CA GLU A 348 21.84 -10.58 42.14
C GLU A 348 20.77 -9.47 42.10
N SER A 349 20.68 -8.63 43.14
CA SER A 349 19.78 -7.46 43.15
C SER A 349 20.27 -6.31 42.26
N ARG A 350 21.59 -6.16 42.08
CA ARG A 350 22.18 -5.10 41.23
C ARG A 350 22.11 -5.41 39.73
N SER A 351 22.05 -6.69 39.36
CA SER A 351 22.04 -7.08 37.94
C SER A 351 20.67 -6.84 37.28
N LEU A 352 19.56 -7.04 38.00
CA LEU A 352 18.21 -6.69 37.52
C LEU A 352 18.02 -5.17 37.41
N ASP A 353 18.58 -4.39 38.33
CA ASP A 353 18.52 -2.93 38.31
C ASP A 353 19.24 -2.35 37.09
N THR A 354 20.33 -3.00 36.65
CA THR A 354 21.10 -2.61 35.45
C THR A 354 20.37 -2.98 34.15
N ILE A 355 19.66 -4.12 34.14
CA ILE A 355 18.89 -4.59 32.98
C ILE A 355 17.61 -3.75 32.80
N LEU A 356 16.93 -3.36 33.88
CA LEU A 356 15.73 -2.51 33.82
C LEU A 356 16.06 -1.04 33.52
N SER A 357 17.22 -0.55 34.00
CA SER A 357 17.68 0.82 33.71
C SER A 357 18.10 1.03 32.25
N SER A 358 18.51 -0.02 31.53
CA SER A 358 18.95 0.10 30.13
C SER A 358 17.79 0.07 29.12
N ALA A 359 16.65 -0.54 29.49
CA ALA A 359 15.50 -0.68 28.60
C ALA A 359 14.59 0.56 28.53
N VAL A 360 14.64 1.46 29.53
CA VAL A 360 13.70 2.59 29.59
C VAL A 360 14.37 3.88 30.08
N GLN A 361 15.19 4.50 29.23
CA GLN A 361 15.67 5.87 29.45
C GLN A 361 14.48 6.84 29.38
N GLY A 362 13.93 7.19 30.55
CA GLY A 362 12.88 8.20 30.71
C GLY A 362 11.91 7.96 31.86
N LEU A 363 11.87 6.76 32.44
CA LEU A 363 11.05 6.47 33.63
C LEU A 363 11.92 6.61 34.88
N SER A 364 11.61 7.61 35.71
CA SER A 364 12.18 7.74 37.04
C SER A 364 11.91 6.48 37.86
N VAL A 365 12.97 5.73 38.19
CA VAL A 365 12.99 4.51 39.03
C VAL A 365 12.75 4.83 40.53
N LEU A 366 12.23 6.01 40.87
CA LEU A 366 12.20 6.55 42.23
C LEU A 366 10.81 6.76 42.86
N GLU A 367 9.71 6.46 42.17
CA GLU A 367 8.37 6.60 42.78
C GLU A 367 8.11 5.44 43.75
N SER A 368 8.35 5.68 45.05
CA SER A 368 8.09 4.76 46.17
C SER A 368 6.63 4.75 46.66
N HIS A 369 5.77 5.56 46.03
CA HIS A 369 4.38 5.72 46.42
C HIS A 369 3.54 6.23 45.24
N LEU A 370 2.23 5.93 45.25
CA LEU A 370 1.26 6.39 44.27
C LEU A 370 -0.04 6.80 44.98
N VAL A 371 -0.67 7.88 44.52
CA VAL A 371 -1.94 8.39 45.04
C VAL A 371 -2.89 8.55 43.87
N GLU A 372 -4.08 7.96 43.98
CA GLU A 372 -5.08 7.98 42.93
C GLU A 372 -6.47 8.27 43.49
N VAL A 373 -7.27 9.00 42.72
CA VAL A 373 -8.70 9.22 43.01
C VAL A 373 -9.49 8.57 41.89
N GLU A 374 -10.22 7.51 42.20
CA GLU A 374 -11.12 6.80 41.29
C GLU A 374 -12.56 7.01 41.75
N GLY A 375 -13.28 7.93 41.09
CA GLY A 375 -14.65 8.26 41.47
C GLY A 375 -14.73 8.86 42.88
N ASP A 376 -15.32 8.12 43.82
CA ASP A 376 -15.46 8.46 45.24
C ASP A 376 -14.40 7.80 46.14
N THR A 377 -13.44 7.10 45.55
CA THR A 377 -12.43 6.33 46.28
C THR A 377 -11.05 6.96 46.14
N LEU A 378 -10.39 7.23 47.26
CA LEU A 378 -8.98 7.64 47.33
C LEU A 378 -8.11 6.41 47.59
N CYS A 379 -7.26 6.04 46.63
CA CYS A 379 -6.32 4.93 46.73
C CYS A 379 -4.91 5.43 47.06
N LEU A 380 -4.35 4.96 48.18
CA LEU A 380 -3.01 5.29 48.66
C LEU A 380 -2.13 4.03 48.59
N TYR A 381 -1.09 4.08 47.75
CA TYR A 381 -0.15 2.97 47.56
C TYR A 381 1.22 3.33 48.15
N GLY A 382 1.71 2.52 49.09
CA GLY A 382 3.02 2.69 49.73
C GLY A 382 3.04 3.79 50.82
N ALA A 383 3.89 3.62 51.83
CA ALA A 383 3.95 4.48 53.02
C ALA A 383 4.06 5.99 52.70
N GLY A 384 4.86 6.34 51.68
CA GLY A 384 5.03 7.73 51.23
C GLY A 384 3.76 8.38 50.70
N ALA A 385 2.72 7.60 50.34
CA ALA A 385 1.43 8.14 49.91
C ALA A 385 0.72 8.88 51.03
N LEU A 386 1.01 8.58 52.30
CA LEU A 386 0.38 9.25 53.46
C LEU A 386 0.74 10.74 53.54
N GLU A 387 1.91 11.15 53.03
CA GLU A 387 2.32 12.56 52.95
C GLU A 387 1.41 13.38 52.01
N CYS A 388 0.67 12.72 51.10
CA CYS A 388 -0.28 13.42 50.24
C CYS A 388 -1.47 13.98 51.02
N LEU A 389 -1.73 13.46 52.22
CA LEU A 389 -2.73 14.01 53.12
C LEU A 389 -2.36 15.40 53.61
N ASP A 390 -1.11 15.87 53.45
CA ASP A 390 -0.73 17.24 53.77
C ASP A 390 -0.91 18.20 52.58
N ARG A 391 -1.18 17.69 51.36
CA ARG A 391 -1.43 18.50 50.16
C ARG A 391 -2.75 19.27 50.22
N ASN A 392 -2.84 20.35 49.44
CA ASN A 392 -4.07 21.12 49.28
C ASN A 392 -5.03 20.41 48.32
N TRP A 393 -6.13 19.89 48.84
CA TRP A 393 -7.20 19.27 48.08
C TRP A 393 -8.29 20.28 47.76
N SER A 394 -8.86 20.21 46.56
CA SER A 394 -10.01 21.06 46.22
C SER A 394 -11.22 20.66 47.06
N VAL A 395 -12.06 21.63 47.45
CA VAL A 395 -13.28 21.38 48.23
C VAL A 395 -14.21 20.39 47.51
N GLN A 396 -14.23 20.43 46.17
CA GLN A 396 -15.01 19.51 45.36
C GLN A 396 -14.46 18.07 45.44
N THR A 397 -13.15 17.87 45.24
CA THR A 397 -12.53 16.55 45.32
C THR A 397 -12.66 15.96 46.73
N ALA A 398 -12.41 16.78 47.76
CA ALA A 398 -12.50 16.36 49.15
C ALA A 398 -13.93 15.96 49.56
N GLY A 399 -14.94 16.62 49.00
CA GLY A 399 -16.35 16.32 49.27
C GLY A 399 -16.89 15.06 48.57
N ILE A 400 -16.29 14.68 47.44
CA ILE A 400 -16.69 13.49 46.65
C ILE A 400 -16.12 12.19 47.25
N ILE A 401 -14.99 12.27 47.95
CA ILE A 401 -14.33 11.08 48.50
C ILE A 401 -15.13 10.52 49.69
N VAL A 402 -15.60 9.28 49.53
CA VAL A 402 -16.36 8.50 50.52
C VAL A 402 -15.58 7.28 51.00
N THR A 403 -14.65 6.75 50.19
CA THR A 403 -13.87 5.57 50.54
C THR A 403 -12.38 5.90 50.47
N VAL A 404 -11.59 5.46 51.46
CA VAL A 404 -10.12 5.52 51.38
C VAL A 404 -9.55 4.10 51.44
N SER A 405 -8.85 3.71 50.39
CA SER A 405 -8.20 2.41 50.26
C SER A 405 -6.70 2.54 50.46
N PHE A 406 -6.15 1.80 51.41
CA PHE A 406 -4.72 1.74 51.69
C PHE A 406 -4.16 0.43 51.15
N MET A 407 -3.11 0.52 50.33
CA MET A 407 -2.48 -0.60 49.66
C MET A 407 -0.99 -0.58 49.95
N PHE A 408 -0.43 -1.67 50.47
CA PHE A 408 1.01 -1.76 50.78
C PHE A 408 1.49 -0.71 51.80
N ILE A 409 0.69 -0.46 52.85
CA ILE A 409 0.98 0.47 53.95
C ILE A 409 0.73 -0.25 55.28
N GLU A 410 1.60 -0.05 56.26
CA GLU A 410 1.46 -0.64 57.60
C GLU A 410 0.30 0.00 58.37
N PHE A 411 -0.43 -0.81 59.12
CA PHE A 411 -1.58 -0.32 59.89
C PHE A 411 -1.19 0.76 60.91
N ASP A 412 -0.05 0.59 61.57
CA ASP A 412 0.46 1.55 62.57
C ASP A 412 0.76 2.92 61.96
N GLU A 413 1.18 2.99 60.70
CA GLU A 413 1.40 4.25 59.98
C GLU A 413 0.07 4.90 59.60
N ILE A 414 -0.94 4.11 59.21
CA ILE A 414 -2.29 4.61 58.91
C ILE A 414 -2.91 5.26 60.15
N VAL A 415 -2.79 4.62 61.32
CA VAL A 415 -3.38 5.11 62.58
C VAL A 415 -2.91 6.53 62.92
N GLN A 416 -1.64 6.85 62.63
CA GLN A 416 -1.06 8.17 62.90
C GLN A 416 -1.72 9.30 62.09
N VAL A 417 -2.32 8.98 60.94
CA VAL A 417 -2.89 9.97 60.01
C VAL A 417 -4.42 9.95 59.94
N LEU A 418 -5.10 9.04 60.66
CA LEU A 418 -6.57 8.91 60.65
C LEU A 418 -7.30 10.21 61.02
N THR A 419 -6.81 10.94 62.02
CA THR A 419 -7.41 12.22 62.43
C THR A 419 -7.31 13.27 61.33
N LYS A 420 -6.15 13.35 60.65
CA LYS A 420 -5.94 14.25 59.50
C LYS A 420 -6.86 13.87 58.34
N LEU A 421 -6.98 12.58 58.06
CA LEU A 421 -7.81 12.07 56.97
C LEU A 421 -9.28 12.44 57.18
N LYS A 422 -9.81 12.26 58.40
CA LYS A 422 -11.20 12.63 58.73
C LYS A 422 -11.47 14.14 58.65
N ILE A 423 -10.45 14.97 58.90
CA ILE A 423 -10.56 16.43 58.74
C ILE A 423 -10.61 16.82 57.27
N LYS A 424 -9.76 16.19 56.43
CA LYS A 424 -9.66 16.54 55.01
C LYS A 424 -10.75 15.91 54.15
N PHE A 425 -11.24 14.73 54.51
CA PHE A 425 -12.28 13.99 53.81
C PHE A 425 -13.40 13.66 54.81
N PRO A 426 -14.27 14.63 55.15
CA PRO A 426 -15.27 14.46 56.21
C PRO A 426 -16.34 13.39 55.89
N ASN A 427 -16.49 13.04 54.61
CA ASN A 427 -17.45 12.05 54.14
C ASN A 427 -16.83 10.64 54.02
N SER A 428 -15.53 10.47 54.29
CA SER A 428 -14.88 9.18 54.15
C SER A 428 -15.23 8.22 55.29
N VAL A 429 -15.58 6.97 54.95
CA VAL A 429 -15.90 5.88 55.88
C VAL A 429 -14.68 5.02 56.18
#